data_AF-A0A8S7FL82-F1
#
_entry.id   AF-A0A8S7FL82-F1
#
_cell.length_a   1.000
_cell.length_b   1.000
_cell.length_c   1.000
_cell.angle_alpha   90.00
_cell.angle_beta   90.00
_cell.angle_gamma   90.00
#
_symmetry.space_group_name_H-M   'P 1'
#
loop_
_entity.id
_entity.type
_entity.pdbx_description
1 polymer ?
#
loop_
_entity_poly.entity_id
_entity_poly.type
_entity_poly.pdbx_seq_one_letter_code
_entity_poly.pdbx_strand_id
1 'polypeptide(L)'
;ALRDKQALLEASEKRNAKLQSENAYIRNRYKELDLLIGKNILVMQAAIIEWQATGDAKSGLAWIYNTLFGPGELPDESEKDAQAYFNRKYAPIDEKLMALHKWFWEQSEAERAAGIRIKGE
;
A
#
# COMPACT_ATOMS: atom_id res chain seq x y z
N ALA A 1 -15.20 26.66 -36.79
CA ALA A 1 -16.26 26.44 -35.79
C ALA A 1 -16.59 24.95 -35.58
N LEU A 2 -17.19 24.25 -36.56
CA LEU A 2 -17.55 22.81 -36.37
C LEU A 2 -16.32 21.89 -36.32
N ARG A 3 -15.33 22.12 -37.20
CA ARG A 3 -14.06 21.37 -37.20
C ARG A 3 -13.26 21.56 -35.90
N ASP A 4 -13.27 22.78 -35.34
CA ASP A 4 -12.57 23.07 -34.08
C ASP A 4 -13.26 22.37 -32.89
N LYS A 5 -14.60 22.34 -32.88
CA LYS A 5 -15.37 21.56 -31.89
C LYS A 5 -15.09 20.06 -32.00
N GLN A 6 -14.96 19.54 -33.23
CA GLN A 6 -14.62 18.14 -33.46
C GLN A 6 -13.21 17.81 -32.96
N ALA A 7 -12.22 18.66 -33.25
CA ALA A 7 -10.86 18.48 -32.76
C ALA A 7 -10.77 18.55 -31.23
N LEU A 8 -11.54 19.44 -30.59
CA LEU A 8 -11.65 19.52 -29.13
C LEU A 8 -12.29 18.27 -28.52
N LEU A 9 -13.33 17.73 -29.16
CA LEU A 9 -13.98 16.49 -28.73
C LEU A 9 -12.99 15.32 -28.78
N GLU A 10 -12.32 15.14 -29.92
CA GLU A 10 -11.32 14.07 -30.08
C GLU A 10 -10.15 14.20 -29.09
N ALA A 11 -9.69 15.43 -28.81
CA ALA A 11 -8.66 15.67 -27.81
C ALA A 11 -9.16 15.32 -26.39
N SER A 12 -10.40 15.65 -26.07
CA SER A 12 -11.04 15.30 -24.79
C SER A 12 -11.22 13.78 -24.64
N GLU A 13 -11.68 13.09 -25.68
CA GLU A 13 -11.83 11.63 -25.70
C GLU A 13 -10.49 10.93 -25.52
N LYS A 14 -9.44 11.38 -26.22
CA LYS A 14 -8.07 10.85 -26.03
C LYS A 14 -7.58 11.06 -24.60
N ARG A 15 -7.82 12.24 -24.02
CA ARG A 15 -7.46 12.52 -22.63
C ARG A 15 -8.23 11.64 -21.65
N ASN A 16 -9.53 11.46 -21.85
CA ASN A 16 -10.36 10.60 -21.02
C ASN A 16 -9.94 9.13 -21.10
N ALA A 17 -9.66 8.62 -22.30
CA ALA A 17 -9.14 7.26 -22.47
C ALA A 17 -7.80 7.06 -21.75
N LYS A 18 -6.89 8.05 -21.83
CA LYS A 18 -5.63 8.02 -21.08
C LYS A 18 -5.87 8.01 -19.56
N LEU A 19 -6.72 8.90 -19.05
CA LEU A 19 -7.05 8.96 -17.63
C LEU A 19 -7.72 7.67 -17.12
N GLN A 20 -8.58 7.04 -17.92
CA GLN A 20 -9.19 5.75 -17.57
C GLN A 20 -8.14 4.63 -17.50
N SER A 21 -7.19 4.60 -18.44
CA SER A 21 -6.09 3.63 -18.43
C SER A 21 -5.20 3.82 -17.21
N GLU A 22 -4.80 5.06 -16.91
CA GLU A 22 -4.01 5.41 -15.72
C GLU A 22 -4.76 5.04 -14.42
N ASN A 23 -6.06 5.32 -14.35
CA ASN A 23 -6.90 4.98 -13.19
C ASN A 23 -6.98 3.46 -13.00
N ALA A 24 -7.18 2.70 -14.08
CA ALA A 24 -7.20 1.24 -14.04
C ALA A 24 -5.85 0.67 -13.57
N TYR A 25 -4.74 1.22 -14.08
CA TYR A 25 -3.40 0.84 -13.65
C TYR A 25 -3.19 1.08 -12.15
N ILE A 26 -3.51 2.29 -11.65
CA ILE A 26 -3.38 2.66 -10.24
C ILE A 26 -4.25 1.75 -9.36
N ARG A 27 -5.50 1.49 -9.73
CA ARG A 27 -6.39 0.58 -9.00
C ARG A 27 -5.83 -0.83 -8.91
N ASN A 28 -5.25 -1.35 -9.97
CA ASN A 28 -4.63 -2.68 -9.95
C ASN A 28 -3.36 -2.69 -9.10
N ARG A 29 -2.55 -1.62 -9.11
CA ARG A 29 -1.41 -1.48 -8.19
C ARG A 29 -1.82 -1.46 -6.72
N TYR A 30 -2.94 -0.82 -6.37
CA TYR A 30 -3.48 -0.87 -5.02
C TYR A 30 -3.92 -2.29 -4.62
N LYS A 31 -4.65 -3.00 -5.49
CA LYS A 31 -5.03 -4.40 -5.24
C LYS A 31 -3.81 -5.29 -5.04
N GLU A 32 -2.77 -5.10 -5.84
CA GLU A 32 -1.52 -5.85 -5.70
C GLU A 32 -0.87 -5.57 -4.35
N LEU A 33 -0.81 -4.31 -3.91
CA LEU A 33 -0.29 -3.95 -2.58
C LEU A 33 -1.10 -4.61 -1.45
N ASP A 34 -2.43 -4.56 -1.53
CA ASP A 34 -3.32 -5.20 -0.54
C ASP A 34 -3.06 -6.72 -0.45
N LEU A 35 -2.90 -7.38 -1.59
CA LEU A 35 -2.58 -8.82 -1.64
C LEU A 35 -1.19 -9.12 -1.07
N LEU A 36 -0.19 -8.27 -1.33
CA LEU A 36 1.15 -8.42 -0.77
C LEU A 36 1.14 -8.24 0.76
N ILE A 37 0.40 -7.26 1.28
CA ILE A 37 0.21 -7.08 2.72
C ILE A 37 -0.49 -8.30 3.32
N GLY A 38 -1.58 -8.76 2.71
CA GLY A 38 -2.32 -9.95 3.14
C GLY A 38 -1.45 -11.20 3.19
N LYS A 39 -0.60 -11.41 2.17
CA LYS A 39 0.37 -12.52 2.15
C LYS A 39 1.35 -12.43 3.32
N ASN A 40 1.89 -11.24 3.63
CA ASN A 40 2.81 -11.06 4.75
C ASN A 40 2.11 -11.30 6.11
N ILE A 41 0.86 -10.84 6.26
CA ILE A 41 0.06 -11.13 7.47
C ILE A 41 -0.16 -12.63 7.63
N LEU A 42 -0.51 -13.34 6.55
CA LEU A 42 -0.72 -14.79 6.58
C LEU A 42 0.56 -15.54 7.00
N VAL A 43 1.72 -15.11 6.52
CA VAL A 43 3.02 -15.67 6.93
C VAL A 43 3.28 -15.46 8.42
N MET A 44 3.01 -14.26 8.94
CA MET A 44 3.15 -13.98 10.37
C MET A 44 2.19 -14.85 11.21
N GLN A 45 0.96 -15.07 10.73
CA GLN A 45 0.02 -15.99 11.37
C GLN A 45 0.53 -17.44 11.36
N ALA A 46 1.06 -17.91 10.23
CA ALA A 46 1.64 -19.24 10.12
C ALA A 46 2.84 -19.43 11.07
N ALA A 47 3.69 -18.41 11.20
CA ALA A 47 4.80 -18.42 12.16
C ALA A 47 4.33 -18.61 13.60
N ILE A 48 3.26 -17.91 14.00
CA ILE A 48 2.67 -18.05 15.34
C ILE A 48 2.04 -19.43 15.54
N ILE A 49 1.29 -19.94 14.56
CA ILE A 49 0.69 -21.27 14.61
C ILE A 49 1.76 -22.35 14.78
N GLU A 50 2.83 -22.30 13.98
CA GLU A 50 3.94 -23.26 14.03
C GLU A 50 4.62 -23.24 15.40
N TRP A 51 4.93 -22.05 15.92
CA TRP A 51 5.55 -21.90 17.24
C TRP A 51 4.64 -22.43 18.35
N GLN A 52 3.34 -22.13 18.31
CA GLN A 52 2.39 -22.62 19.32
C GLN A 52 2.20 -24.13 19.27
N ALA A 53 2.26 -24.75 18.08
CA ALA A 53 2.09 -26.18 17.91
C ALA A 53 3.33 -26.98 18.35
N THR A 54 4.53 -26.45 18.10
CA THR A 54 5.80 -27.17 18.32
C THR A 54 6.54 -26.75 19.59
N GLY A 55 6.28 -25.54 20.09
CA GLY A 55 7.10 -24.88 21.12
C GLY A 55 8.45 -24.36 20.59
N ASP A 56 8.80 -24.58 19.33
CA ASP A 56 10.07 -24.16 18.74
C ASP A 56 9.94 -22.83 17.98
N ALA A 57 10.54 -21.78 18.55
CA ALA A 57 10.55 -20.46 17.94
C ALA A 57 11.34 -20.41 16.61
N LYS A 58 12.31 -21.31 16.38
CA LYS A 58 13.08 -21.33 15.13
C LYS A 58 12.21 -21.76 13.95
N SER A 59 11.37 -22.77 14.15
CA SER A 59 10.41 -23.23 13.14
C SER A 59 9.39 -22.12 12.79
N GLY A 60 8.91 -21.36 13.78
CA GLY A 60 8.11 -20.16 13.53
C GLY A 60 8.86 -19.09 12.75
N LEU A 61 10.11 -18.78 13.13
CA LEU A 61 10.94 -17.77 12.47
C LEU A 61 11.23 -18.12 11.00
N ALA A 62 11.34 -19.40 10.65
CA ALA A 62 11.60 -19.84 9.28
C ALA A 62 10.54 -19.35 8.28
N TRP A 63 9.26 -19.28 8.69
CA TRP A 63 8.19 -18.73 7.86
C TRP A 63 8.45 -17.27 7.47
N ILE A 64 8.83 -16.45 8.44
CA ILE A 64 9.13 -15.02 8.26
C ILE A 64 10.41 -14.88 7.41
N TYR A 65 11.48 -15.62 7.76
CA TYR A 65 12.75 -15.56 7.06
C TYR A 65 12.61 -15.92 5.57
N ASN A 66 11.95 -17.02 5.24
CA ASN A 66 11.77 -17.47 3.86
C ASN A 66 11.01 -16.44 3.01
N THR A 67 10.03 -15.77 3.61
CA THR A 67 9.23 -14.74 2.95
C THR A 67 10.02 -13.48 2.65
N LEU A 68 10.94 -13.08 3.54
CA LEU A 68 11.83 -11.94 3.33
C LEU A 68 13.01 -12.27 2.41
N PHE A 69 13.55 -13.49 2.49
CA PHE A 69 14.67 -13.94 1.68
C PHE A 69 14.33 -13.99 0.18
N GLY A 70 13.15 -14.52 -0.19
CA GLY A 70 12.72 -14.61 -1.59
C GLY A 70 12.82 -13.30 -2.39
N PRO A 71 12.32 -12.16 -1.90
CA PRO A 71 12.47 -10.85 -2.52
C PRO A 71 13.76 -10.11 -2.16
N GLY A 72 14.58 -10.60 -1.21
CA GLY A 72 15.82 -9.94 -0.77
C GLY A 72 15.63 -8.82 0.25
N GLU A 73 14.57 -8.87 1.06
CA GLU A 73 14.18 -7.84 2.04
C GLU A 73 14.71 -8.11 3.46
N LEU A 74 15.73 -8.96 3.58
CA LEU A 74 16.40 -9.19 4.85
C LEU A 74 17.21 -7.95 5.28
N PRO A 75 17.33 -7.67 6.59
CA PRO A 75 18.24 -6.63 7.05
C PRO A 75 19.69 -6.98 6.68
N ASP A 76 20.52 -5.94 6.56
CA ASP A 76 21.96 -6.11 6.36
C ASP A 76 22.58 -6.92 7.52
N GLU A 77 23.51 -7.82 7.19
CA GLU A 77 24.11 -8.74 8.17
C GLU A 77 24.88 -8.02 9.29
N SER A 78 25.28 -6.76 9.07
CA SER A 78 25.96 -5.92 10.06
C SER A 78 25.01 -5.36 11.14
N GLU A 79 23.69 -5.38 10.93
CA GLU A 79 22.71 -4.90 11.91
C GLU A 79 22.65 -5.85 13.12
N LYS A 80 22.97 -5.36 14.31
CA LYS A 80 22.99 -6.16 15.56
C LYS A 80 21.98 -5.71 16.61
N ASP A 81 21.46 -4.50 16.49
CA ASP A 81 20.48 -3.94 17.43
C ASP A 81 19.12 -3.81 16.74
N ALA A 82 18.23 -4.74 17.08
CA ALA A 82 16.89 -4.80 16.49
C ALA A 82 16.03 -3.57 16.82
N GLN A 83 16.16 -3.01 18.04
CA GLN A 83 15.35 -1.87 18.45
C GLN A 83 15.84 -0.59 17.76
N ALA A 84 17.15 -0.39 17.70
CA ALA A 84 17.73 0.73 16.96
C ALA A 84 17.40 0.65 15.47
N TYR A 85 17.49 -0.53 14.86
CA TYR A 85 17.09 -0.77 13.47
C TYR A 85 15.62 -0.41 13.25
N PHE A 86 14.72 -0.95 14.09
CA PHE A 86 13.29 -0.69 14.00
C PHE A 86 13.01 0.82 14.08
N ASN A 87 13.51 1.50 15.11
CA ASN A 87 13.27 2.93 15.31
C ASN A 87 13.73 3.76 14.10
N ARG A 88 14.92 3.45 13.54
CA ARG A 88 15.47 4.14 12.38
C ARG A 88 14.64 3.92 11.11
N LYS A 89 14.13 2.71 10.89
CA LYS A 89 13.33 2.36 9.70
C LYS A 89 11.87 2.77 9.82
N TYR A 90 11.30 2.69 11.02
CA TYR A 90 9.90 2.98 11.30
C TYR A 90 9.59 4.48 11.25
N ALA A 91 10.44 5.33 11.84
CA ALA A 91 10.21 6.77 11.91
C ALA A 91 9.83 7.43 10.57
N PRO A 92 10.57 7.24 9.46
CA PRO A 92 10.19 7.85 8.17
C PRO A 92 8.93 7.24 7.54
N ILE A 93 8.54 6.02 7.92
CA ILE A 93 7.29 5.40 7.48
C ILE A 93 6.11 6.04 8.21
N ASP A 94 6.23 6.16 9.53
CA ASP A 94 5.21 6.75 10.40
C ASP A 94 4.91 8.20 10.02
N GLU A 95 5.96 9.00 9.78
CA GLU A 95 5.81 10.40 9.33
C GLU A 95 5.02 10.51 8.02
N LYS A 96 5.36 9.69 7.02
CA LYS A 96 4.66 9.67 5.73
C LYS A 96 3.22 9.20 5.86
N LEU A 97 2.97 8.21 6.72
CA LEU A 97 1.63 7.71 6.97
C LEU A 97 0.76 8.77 7.65
N MET A 98 1.31 9.49 8.63
CA MET A 98 0.64 10.62 9.27
C MET A 98 0.31 11.74 8.29
N ALA A 99 1.25 12.11 7.42
CA ALA A 99 1.02 13.11 6.38
C ALA A 99 -0.12 12.70 5.43
N LEU A 100 -0.16 11.42 5.04
CA LEU A 100 -1.21 10.87 4.19
C LEU A 100 -2.58 10.85 4.90
N HIS A 101 -2.63 10.45 6.17
CA HIS A 101 -3.86 10.50 6.96
C HIS A 101 -4.42 11.92 7.09
N LYS A 102 -3.52 12.89 7.33
CA LYS A 102 -3.91 14.30 7.36
C LYS A 102 -4.53 14.73 6.02
N TRP A 103 -3.91 14.37 4.90
CA TRP A 103 -4.45 14.69 3.58
C TRP A 103 -5.84 14.10 3.36
N PHE A 104 -6.06 12.81 3.70
CA PHE A 104 -7.39 12.18 3.57
C PHE A 104 -8.44 12.86 4.45
N TRP A 105 -8.08 13.23 5.67
CA TRP A 105 -8.97 13.97 6.56
C TRP A 105 -9.36 15.33 5.96
N GLU A 106 -8.40 16.10 5.43
CA GLU A 106 -8.66 17.39 4.77
C GLU A 106 -9.58 17.24 3.55
N GLN A 107 -9.42 16.17 2.75
CA GLN A 107 -10.33 15.88 1.64
C GLN A 107 -11.76 15.59 2.13
N SER A 108 -11.91 14.75 3.15
CA SER A 108 -13.22 14.43 3.73
C SER A 108 -13.94 15.67 4.28
N GLU A 109 -13.21 16.58 4.94
CA GLU A 109 -13.77 17.86 5.41
C GLU A 109 -14.20 18.75 4.25
N ALA A 110 -13.39 18.86 3.20
CA ALA A 110 -13.72 19.65 2.02
C ALA A 110 -14.97 19.11 1.29
N GLU A 111 -15.11 17.80 1.15
CA GLU A 111 -16.29 17.15 0.57
C GLU A 111 -17.55 17.41 1.40
N ARG A 112 -17.43 17.33 2.73
CA ARG A 112 -18.53 17.62 3.67
C ARG A 112 -18.95 19.08 3.58
N ALA A 113 -18.00 20.01 3.52
CA ALA A 113 -18.27 21.44 3.35
C ALA A 113 -18.92 21.76 2.00
N ALA A 114 -18.56 21.03 0.94
CA ALA A 114 -19.18 21.16 -0.38
C ALA A 114 -20.58 20.53 -0.48
N GLY A 115 -21.08 19.87 0.57
CA GLY A 115 -22.37 19.19 0.56
C GLY A 115 -22.42 17.96 -0.36
N ILE A 116 -21.26 17.44 -0.76
CA ILE A 116 -21.14 16.27 -1.63
C ILE A 116 -21.41 15.03 -0.75
N ARG A 117 -22.62 14.48 -0.82
CA ARG A 117 -22.89 13.16 -0.24
C ARG A 117 -22.34 12.09 -1.18
N ILE A 118 -21.23 11.47 -0.79
CA ILE A 118 -20.82 10.20 -1.40
C ILE A 118 -21.90 9.17 -1.02
N LYS A 119 -22.64 8.64 -2.00
CA LYS A 119 -23.57 7.53 -1.79
C LYS A 119 -22.77 6.30 -1.37
N GLY A 120 -22.87 5.88 -0.11
CA GLY A 120 -22.30 4.60 0.34
C GLY A 120 -21.99 4.40 1.82
N GLU A 121 -22.52 5.20 2.74
CA GLU A 121 -22.64 4.82 4.16
C GLU A 121 -24.02 4.23 4.44
#